data_AF-A0A831XQU2-F1
#
_entry.id   AF-A0A831XQU2-F1
#
_cell.length_a   1.000
_cell.length_b   1.000
_cell.length_c   1.000
_cell.angle_alpha   90.00
_cell.angle_beta   90.00
_cell.angle_gamma   90.00
#
_symmetry.space_group_name_H-M   'P 1'
#
loop_
_entity.id
_entity.type
_entity.pdbx_description
1 polymer ?
#
loop_
_entity_poly.entity_id
_entity_poly.type
_entity_poly.pdbx_seq_one_letter_code
_entity_poly.pdbx_strand_id
1 'polypeptide(L)' 'MKTRRKYDREFKQMAVELSQHRNDVSKLAEELDIKPNILYRWRREA' A
#
# COMPACT_ATOMS: atom_id res chain seq x y z
N MET A 1 -21.28 12.19 1.00
CA MET A 1 -19.91 12.33 1.55
C MET A 1 -19.10 11.08 1.19
N LYS A 2 -17.97 11.19 0.48
CA LYS A 2 -17.08 10.03 0.22
C LYS A 2 -16.23 9.78 1.47
N THR A 3 -16.53 8.73 2.21
CA THR A 3 -15.69 8.27 3.33
C THR A 3 -14.35 7.80 2.78
N ARG A 4 -13.28 8.53 3.11
CA ARG A 4 -11.92 8.13 2.74
C ARG A 4 -11.51 6.99 3.68
N ARG A 5 -11.19 5.82 3.12
CA ARG A 5 -10.59 4.70 3.87
C ARG A 5 -9.31 5.22 4.52
N LYS A 6 -9.25 5.23 5.85
CA LYS A 6 -8.05 5.60 6.60
C LYS A 6 -7.25 4.33 6.85
N TYR A 7 -6.00 4.35 6.42
CA TYR A 7 -5.03 3.32 6.76
C TYR A 7 -4.17 3.86 7.90
N ASP A 8 -3.95 3.04 8.92
CA ASP A 8 -3.05 3.40 10.01
C ASP A 8 -1.59 3.52 9.50
N ARG A 9 -0.73 4.12 10.32
CA ARG A 9 0.66 4.38 9.94
C ARG A 9 1.48 3.09 9.84
N GLU A 10 1.23 2.15 10.73
CA GLU A 10 1.99 0.89 10.82
C GLU A 10 1.70 0.00 9.61
N PHE A 11 0.46 -0.09 9.18
CA PHE A 11 0.01 -0.77 7.98
C PHE A 11 0.66 -0.17 6.73
N LYS A 12 0.71 1.16 6.63
CA LYS A 12 1.41 1.81 5.50
C LYS A 12 2.89 1.44 5.48
N GLN A 13 3.55 1.47 6.62
CA GLN A 13 4.98 1.15 6.75
C GLN A 13 5.24 -0.30 6.35
N MET A 14 4.45 -1.23 6.90
CA MET A 14 4.53 -2.66 6.57
C MET A 14 4.27 -2.92 5.09
N ALA A 15 3.25 -2.29 4.50
CA ALA A 15 2.94 -2.46 3.09
C ALA A 15 4.07 -1.95 2.19
N VAL A 16 4.69 -0.82 2.54
CA VAL A 16 5.85 -0.29 1.81
C VAL A 16 7.06 -1.21 1.95
N GLU A 17 7.38 -1.67 3.15
CA GLU A 17 8.50 -2.59 3.41
C GLU A 17 8.35 -3.90 2.61
N LEU A 18 7.17 -4.52 2.67
CA LEU A 18 6.85 -5.72 1.88
C LEU A 18 6.97 -5.45 0.37
N SER A 19 6.62 -4.25 -0.08
CA SER A 19 6.75 -3.86 -1.50
C SER A 19 8.20 -3.67 -1.96
N GLN A 20 9.14 -3.46 -1.04
CA GLN A 20 10.58 -3.37 -1.37
C GLN A 20 11.19 -4.76 -1.58
N HIS A 21 10.67 -5.78 -0.88
CA HIS A 21 11.16 -7.16 -0.98
C HIS A 21 10.48 -7.97 -2.10
N ARG A 22 9.45 -7.43 -2.76
CA ARG A 22 8.70 -8.10 -3.84
C ARG A 22 8.76 -7.29 -5.14
N ASN A 23 8.87 -7.99 -6.27
CA ASN A 23 8.78 -7.35 -7.59
C ASN A 23 7.32 -7.00 -7.97
N ASP A 24 6.34 -7.76 -7.46
CA ASP A 24 4.94 -7.66 -7.87
C ASP A 24 4.09 -6.83 -6.88
N VAL A 25 4.25 -5.51 -6.93
CA VAL A 25 3.52 -4.55 -6.08
C VAL A 25 2.00 -4.63 -6.29
N SER A 26 1.53 -4.86 -7.52
CA SER A 26 0.10 -4.97 -7.82
C SER A 26 -0.55 -6.16 -7.10
N LYS A 27 0.11 -7.32 -7.12
CA LYS A 27 -0.38 -8.53 -6.44
C LYS A 27 -0.37 -8.36 -4.93
N LEU A 28 0.68 -7.74 -4.38
CA LEU A 28 0.73 -7.39 -2.96
C LEU A 28 -0.42 -6.46 -2.55
N ALA A 29 -0.75 -5.48 -3.38
CA ALA A 29 -1.87 -4.58 -3.10
C ALA A 29 -3.22 -5.31 -3.08
N GLU A 30 -3.44 -6.25 -4.01
CA GLU A 30 -4.64 -7.11 -4.02
C GLU A 30 -4.72 -8.00 -2.77
N GLU A 31 -3.60 -8.61 -2.35
CA GLU A 31 -3.51 -9.41 -1.12
C GLU A 31 -3.85 -8.59 0.14
N LEU A 32 -3.49 -7.31 0.15
CA LEU A 32 -3.71 -6.37 1.26
C LEU A 32 -5.08 -5.66 1.18
N ASP A 33 -5.97 -6.00 0.24
CA ASP A 33 -7.25 -5.32 -0.05
C ASP A 33 -7.09 -3.80 -0.25
N ILE A 34 -5.98 -3.39 -0.89
CA ILE A 34 -5.72 -1.99 -1.23
C ILE A 34 -5.58 -1.81 -2.74
N LYS A 35 -5.81 -0.58 -3.20
CA LYS A 35 -5.59 -0.25 -4.60
C LYS A 35 -4.09 -0.20 -4.88
N PRO A 36 -3.58 -0.86 -5.94
CA PRO A 36 -2.18 -0.77 -6.34
C PRO A 36 -1.66 0.68 -6.44
N ASN A 37 -2.47 1.59 -6.99
CA ASN A 37 -2.14 3.02 -7.09
C ASN A 37 -1.82 3.69 -5.74
N ILE A 38 -2.44 3.24 -4.64
CA ILE A 38 -2.16 3.77 -3.30
C ILE A 38 -0.80 3.24 -2.81
N LEU A 39 -0.52 1.96 -3.03
CA LEU A 39 0.75 1.35 -2.63
C LEU A 39 1.93 1.95 -3.41
N TYR A 40 1.78 2.17 -4.72
CA TYR A 40 2.76 2.89 -5.52
C TYR A 40 3.00 4.31 -5.02
N ARG A 41 1.95 5.01 -4.57
CA ARG A 41 2.09 6.34 -3.98
C ARG A 41 2.86 6.30 -2.67
N TRP A 42 2.53 5.39 -1.76
CA TRP A 42 3.26 5.26 -0.49
C TRP A 42 4.72 4.92 -0.69
N ARG A 43 5.04 4.03 -1.65
CA ARG A 43 6.42 3.69 -2.01
C ARG A 43 7.22 4.90 -2.54
N ARG A 44 6.56 5.87 -3.16
CA ARG A 44 7.20 7.13 -3.61
C ARG A 44 7.33 8.19 -2.52
N GLU A 45 6.49 8.12 -1.49
CA GLU A 45 6.46 9.07 -0.36
C GLU A 45 7.32 8.59 0.83
N ALA A 46 7.64 7.31 0.89
CA ALA A 46 8.56 6.69 1.85
C ALA A 46 10.02 6.97 1.49
#